data_AF-A0A8C6DHA0-F1
#
_entry.id   AF-A0A8C6DHA0-F1
#
_cell.length_a   1.000
_cell.length_b   1.000
_cell.length_c   1.000
_cell.angle_alpha   90.00
_cell.angle_beta   90.00
_cell.angle_gamma   90.00
#
_symmetry.space_group_name_H-M   'P 1'
#
loop_
_entity.id
_entity.type
_entity.pdbx_description
1 polymer ?
#
loop_
_entity_poly.entity_id
_entity_poly.type
_entity_poly.pdbx_seq_one_letter_code
_entity_poly.pdbx_strand_id
1 'polypeptide(L)'
;MPSDHSRVKLRSDCSRPSLQWYTRAQNKMRRPNLLLKDILKCTLLVFGAWILFYILKLNHTTEECDMKRMPYMDPDRIKRAQQYAQQVLQKECRPQFAKRSMAQLFGSRYSLDLPPFVTKVPAESEAEYKYDPPFGFRKFSGKVQTLLELLPELDFPEHLRAKSCKRCVVIGSGGILHGLELGHALNQFDVVIRLNNAPVEGYSEHVGNKTTIRMTYPEGAPLSDLEYYSSDLFVAVLFKSVDFNWLQAMVKNETLNVPTIGVIAVVLATHLCDEVSLAGFSYALNQPRTPLHYFDNLCMAAMNFQTMHNVTTETSFLLKLVREGVVRDLSGGIHSEF
;
A
#
# COMPACT_ATOMS: atom_id res chain seq x y z
N MET A 1 -64.12 67.21 13.70
CA MET A 1 -65.22 67.59 12.78
C MET A 1 -64.84 68.87 12.05
N PRO A 2 -65.18 69.07 10.77
CA PRO A 2 -65.66 68.14 9.72
C PRO A 2 -64.53 67.81 8.71
N SER A 3 -64.52 66.69 7.97
CA SER A 3 -65.40 66.26 6.84
C SER A 3 -65.16 67.10 5.57
N ASP A 4 -65.20 66.64 4.31
CA ASP A 4 -65.78 65.48 3.63
C ASP A 4 -65.16 65.44 2.21
N HIS A 5 -64.69 64.31 1.70
CA HIS A 5 -65.41 63.40 0.78
C HIS A 5 -65.72 63.90 -0.66
N SER A 6 -64.98 63.31 -1.59
CA SER A 6 -65.44 62.54 -2.77
C SER A 6 -66.31 63.21 -3.83
N ARG A 7 -66.27 62.69 -5.07
CA ARG A 7 -67.34 61.90 -5.76
C ARG A 7 -67.41 62.48 -7.21
N VAL A 8 -67.85 61.86 -8.31
CA VAL A 8 -68.74 60.72 -8.57
C VAL A 8 -68.53 60.26 -10.03
N LYS A 9 -68.88 58.98 -10.29
CA LYS A 9 -69.44 58.40 -11.54
C LYS A 9 -70.68 59.12 -12.11
N LEU A 10 -71.04 58.83 -13.37
CA LEU A 10 -72.36 58.35 -13.87
C LEU A 10 -72.32 58.25 -15.44
N ARG A 11 -73.16 57.55 -16.22
CA ARG A 11 -73.86 56.23 -16.25
C ARG A 11 -74.77 56.26 -17.51
N SER A 12 -74.96 55.14 -18.23
CA SER A 12 -76.24 54.65 -18.85
C SER A 12 -75.96 53.46 -19.79
N ASP A 13 -76.46 52.23 -19.50
CA ASP A 13 -77.72 51.57 -19.96
C ASP A 13 -77.57 50.94 -21.37
N CYS A 14 -78.06 49.75 -21.75
CA CYS A 14 -78.98 48.75 -21.19
C CYS A 14 -78.95 47.43 -22.04
N SER A 15 -79.45 46.30 -21.49
CA SER A 15 -80.12 45.13 -22.15
C SER A 15 -79.35 43.87 -22.61
N ARG A 16 -79.42 42.77 -21.81
CA ARG A 16 -80.19 41.51 -22.07
C ARG A 16 -79.89 40.41 -21.01
N PRO A 17 -80.90 39.66 -20.48
CA PRO A 17 -80.74 38.62 -19.44
C PRO A 17 -80.81 37.18 -20.05
N SER A 18 -80.66 36.00 -19.40
CA SER A 18 -80.90 35.51 -18.02
C SER A 18 -80.39 34.04 -17.86
N LEU A 19 -80.44 33.53 -16.60
CA LEU A 19 -80.42 32.12 -16.09
C LEU A 19 -79.06 31.48 -15.74
N GLN A 20 -78.88 30.65 -14.69
CA GLN A 20 -79.53 30.39 -13.38
C GLN A 20 -78.70 29.26 -12.70
N TRP A 21 -78.26 29.47 -11.44
CA TRP A 21 -77.89 28.57 -10.30
C TRP A 21 -77.20 27.16 -10.40
N TYR A 22 -76.19 26.99 -9.51
CA TYR A 22 -75.79 25.84 -8.63
C TYR A 22 -75.13 24.55 -9.18
N THR A 23 -73.86 24.29 -8.79
CA THR A 23 -73.47 23.33 -7.71
C THR A 23 -71.93 23.17 -7.57
N ARG A 24 -71.50 22.96 -6.32
CA ARG A 24 -70.11 22.79 -5.85
C ARG A 24 -69.64 21.35 -6.12
N ALA A 25 -68.53 21.16 -6.84
CA ALA A 25 -67.87 19.86 -6.99
C ALA A 25 -66.60 19.79 -6.11
N GLN A 26 -66.62 18.91 -5.11
CA GLN A 26 -65.44 18.49 -4.38
C GLN A 26 -64.49 17.74 -5.34
N ASN A 27 -63.29 18.26 -5.54
CA ASN A 27 -62.24 17.52 -6.25
C ASN A 27 -61.72 16.37 -5.35
N LYS A 28 -62.28 15.18 -5.57
CA LYS A 28 -61.74 13.89 -5.09
C LYS A 28 -60.33 13.69 -5.68
N MET A 29 -59.33 13.51 -4.83
CA MET A 29 -57.99 13.07 -5.27
C MET A 29 -58.10 11.73 -5.99
N ARG A 30 -57.63 11.66 -7.24
CA ARG A 30 -57.54 10.42 -8.02
C ARG A 30 -56.57 9.45 -7.35
N ARG A 31 -56.99 8.20 -7.17
CA ARG A 31 -56.09 7.10 -6.78
C ARG A 31 -54.95 7.00 -7.81
N PRO A 32 -53.70 6.71 -7.39
CA PRO A 32 -52.62 6.43 -8.34
C PRO A 32 -53.04 5.27 -9.25
N ASN A 33 -52.91 5.46 -10.56
CA ASN A 33 -53.17 4.41 -11.55
C ASN A 33 -52.35 3.16 -11.23
N LEU A 34 -52.90 1.98 -11.54
CA LEU A 34 -52.24 0.67 -11.32
C LEU A 34 -50.79 0.65 -11.83
N LEU A 35 -50.57 1.24 -13.02
CA LEU A 35 -49.27 1.46 -13.64
C LEU A 35 -48.24 2.16 -12.74
N LEU A 36 -48.64 3.19 -11.97
CA LEU A 36 -47.73 3.92 -11.09
C LEU A 36 -47.31 3.07 -9.89
N LYS A 37 -48.22 2.22 -9.38
CA LYS A 37 -47.92 1.25 -8.33
C LYS A 37 -47.03 0.12 -8.85
N ASP A 38 -47.23 -0.33 -10.07
CA ASP A 38 -46.44 -1.40 -10.67
C ASP A 38 -45.03 -0.91 -11.03
N ILE A 39 -44.88 0.34 -11.50
CA ILE A 39 -43.56 0.98 -11.67
C ILE A 39 -42.84 1.12 -10.33
N LEU A 40 -43.53 1.60 -9.27
CA LEU A 40 -42.93 1.75 -7.94
C LEU A 40 -42.54 0.38 -7.33
N LYS A 41 -43.32 -0.66 -7.57
CA LYS A 41 -42.98 -2.03 -7.17
C LYS A 41 -41.78 -2.55 -7.94
N CYS A 42 -41.71 -2.33 -9.25
CA CYS A 42 -40.55 -2.72 -10.06
C CYS A 42 -39.29 -1.99 -9.64
N THR A 43 -39.34 -0.68 -9.37
CA THR A 43 -38.16 0.07 -8.91
C THR A 43 -37.70 -0.38 -7.52
N LEU A 44 -38.63 -0.66 -6.60
CA LEU A 44 -38.30 -1.22 -5.28
C LEU A 44 -37.72 -2.65 -5.38
N LEU A 45 -38.23 -3.49 -6.29
CA LEU A 45 -37.69 -4.83 -6.54
C LEU A 45 -36.30 -4.77 -7.17
N VAL A 46 -36.07 -3.89 -8.14
CA VAL A 46 -34.74 -3.69 -8.75
C VAL A 46 -33.76 -3.15 -7.71
N PHE A 47 -34.15 -2.15 -6.91
CA PHE A 47 -33.30 -1.60 -5.85
C PHE A 47 -33.03 -2.63 -4.74
N GLY A 48 -34.04 -3.42 -4.35
CA GLY A 48 -33.89 -4.53 -3.42
C GLY A 48 -32.99 -5.64 -3.96
N ALA A 49 -33.09 -5.98 -5.23
CA ALA A 49 -32.18 -6.91 -5.90
C ALA A 49 -30.76 -6.32 -6.02
N TRP A 50 -30.62 -5.01 -6.23
CA TRP A 50 -29.33 -4.32 -6.25
C TRP A 50 -28.67 -4.29 -4.88
N ILE A 51 -29.44 -4.02 -3.82
CA ILE A 51 -28.99 -4.10 -2.43
C ILE A 51 -28.65 -5.55 -2.09
N LEU A 52 -29.48 -6.52 -2.47
CA LEU A 52 -29.20 -7.94 -2.26
C LEU A 52 -27.94 -8.37 -3.01
N PHE A 53 -27.74 -7.92 -4.25
CA PHE A 53 -26.54 -8.18 -5.02
C PHE A 53 -25.32 -7.46 -4.43
N TYR A 54 -25.48 -6.25 -3.89
CA TYR A 54 -24.44 -5.51 -3.18
C TYR A 54 -24.06 -6.19 -1.86
N ILE A 55 -25.03 -6.69 -1.10
CA ILE A 55 -24.85 -7.50 0.12
C ILE A 55 -24.24 -8.85 -0.22
N LEU A 56 -24.65 -9.52 -1.30
CA LEU A 56 -24.04 -10.77 -1.78
C LEU A 56 -22.62 -10.55 -2.31
N LYS A 57 -22.34 -9.41 -2.95
CA LYS A 57 -21.00 -8.99 -3.37
C LYS A 57 -20.12 -8.64 -2.16
N LEU A 58 -20.70 -8.06 -1.12
CA LEU A 58 -20.07 -7.86 0.19
C LEU A 58 -19.88 -9.19 0.94
N ASN A 59 -20.80 -10.15 0.87
CA ASN A 59 -20.68 -11.50 1.47
C ASN A 59 -19.78 -12.44 0.65
N HIS A 60 -19.46 -12.09 -0.59
CA HIS A 60 -18.24 -12.54 -1.27
C HIS A 60 -17.00 -11.83 -0.71
N THR A 61 -17.06 -11.40 0.56
CA THR A 61 -15.91 -11.16 1.43
C THR A 61 -14.98 -12.36 1.32
N THR A 62 -13.83 -12.11 0.70
CA THR A 62 -12.53 -12.70 1.01
C THR A 62 -12.63 -13.81 2.07
N GLU A 63 -12.51 -15.07 1.66
CA GLU A 63 -12.19 -16.16 2.60
C GLU A 63 -11.05 -15.64 3.49
N GLU A 64 -11.29 -15.53 4.80
CA GLU A 64 -10.25 -15.12 5.74
C GLU A 64 -9.26 -16.28 5.89
N CYS A 65 -7.98 -15.96 5.78
CA CYS A 65 -6.91 -16.91 6.06
C CYS A 65 -6.77 -16.98 7.58
N ASP A 66 -7.50 -17.89 8.22
CA ASP A 66 -7.38 -18.09 9.66
C ASP A 66 -5.98 -18.64 9.99
N MET A 67 -5.11 -17.75 10.46
CA MET A 67 -3.75 -18.07 10.87
C MET A 67 -3.71 -19.14 11.98
N LYS A 68 -4.78 -19.29 12.77
CA LYS A 68 -4.87 -20.32 13.83
C LYS A 68 -5.18 -21.71 13.29
N ARG A 69 -5.67 -21.80 12.04
CA ARG A 69 -5.98 -23.06 11.34
C ARG A 69 -4.99 -23.34 10.22
N MET A 70 -3.85 -22.66 10.20
CA MET A 70 -2.82 -22.91 9.21
C MET A 70 -2.44 -24.40 9.23
N PRO A 71 -2.37 -25.07 8.06
CA PRO A 71 -1.96 -26.45 8.00
C PRO A 71 -0.57 -26.61 8.62
N TYR A 72 -0.40 -27.72 9.35
CA TYR A 72 0.85 -28.15 9.95
C TYR A 72 2.04 -27.90 9.01
N MET A 73 2.99 -27.07 9.46
CA MET A 73 4.21 -26.83 8.71
C MET A 73 5.16 -28.01 8.87
N ASP A 74 5.67 -28.50 7.74
CA ASP A 74 6.67 -29.56 7.69
C ASP A 74 7.90 -29.21 8.56
N PRO A 75 8.18 -29.96 9.65
CA PRO A 75 9.34 -29.70 10.52
C PRO A 75 10.66 -29.74 9.78
N ASP A 76 10.78 -30.57 8.73
CA ASP A 76 11.99 -30.65 7.94
C ASP A 76 12.21 -29.34 7.16
N ARG A 77 11.13 -28.69 6.70
CA ARG A 77 11.20 -27.37 6.06
C ARG A 77 11.69 -26.31 7.03
N ILE A 78 11.18 -26.28 8.26
CA ILE A 78 11.62 -25.34 9.31
C ILE A 78 13.12 -25.51 9.55
N LYS A 79 13.55 -26.75 9.76
CA LYS A 79 14.96 -27.08 9.99
C LYS A 79 15.85 -26.68 8.81
N ARG A 80 15.45 -26.96 7.57
CA ARG A 80 16.22 -26.58 6.37
C ARG A 80 16.34 -25.05 6.24
N ALA A 81 15.26 -24.31 6.48
CA ALA A 81 15.28 -22.85 6.43
C ALA A 81 16.21 -22.25 7.51
N GLN A 82 16.10 -22.72 8.75
CA GLN A 82 16.97 -22.30 9.85
C GLN A 82 18.44 -22.63 9.58
N GLN A 83 18.73 -23.85 9.11
CA GLN A 83 20.09 -24.28 8.76
C GLN A 83 20.65 -23.44 7.61
N TYR A 84 19.85 -23.18 6.57
CA TYR A 84 20.27 -22.34 5.45
C TYR A 84 20.58 -20.91 5.88
N ALA A 85 19.73 -20.31 6.71
CA ALA A 85 19.98 -18.98 7.26
C ALA A 85 21.30 -18.91 8.06
N GLN A 86 21.57 -19.92 8.88
CA GLN A 86 22.85 -20.02 9.61
C GLN A 86 24.04 -20.20 8.67
N GLN A 87 23.91 -21.03 7.62
CA GLN A 87 24.96 -21.20 6.61
C GLN A 87 25.26 -19.88 5.89
N VAL A 88 24.24 -19.10 5.53
CA VAL A 88 24.42 -17.78 4.89
C VAL A 88 25.18 -16.82 5.82
N LEU A 89 24.87 -16.79 7.11
CA LEU A 89 25.56 -15.96 8.10
C LEU A 89 27.03 -16.36 8.29
N GLN A 90 27.35 -17.65 8.17
CA GLN A 90 28.71 -18.19 8.33
C GLN A 90 29.60 -18.03 7.09
N LYS A 91 29.03 -17.81 5.90
CA LYS A 91 29.81 -17.59 4.68
C LYS A 91 30.67 -16.33 4.78
N GLU A 92 31.81 -16.32 4.10
CA GLU A 92 32.67 -15.14 4.01
C GLU A 92 31.90 -13.92 3.47
N CYS A 93 32.06 -12.76 4.13
CA CYS A 93 31.45 -11.51 3.70
C CYS A 93 32.31 -10.88 2.60
N ARG A 94 31.72 -10.57 1.45
CA ARG A 94 32.45 -10.00 0.32
C ARG A 94 32.17 -8.50 0.19
N PRO A 95 33.14 -7.61 0.49
CA PRO A 95 32.93 -6.17 0.39
C PRO A 95 32.48 -5.74 -1.01
N GLN A 96 31.48 -4.85 -1.05
CA GLN A 96 30.83 -4.30 -2.24
C GLN A 96 30.20 -5.35 -3.18
N PHE A 97 30.01 -6.59 -2.73
CA PHE A 97 29.54 -7.67 -3.59
C PHE A 97 28.16 -7.39 -4.18
N ALA A 98 27.17 -7.03 -3.36
CA ALA A 98 25.81 -6.75 -3.82
C ALA A 98 25.80 -5.63 -4.86
N LYS A 99 26.44 -4.50 -4.55
CA LYS A 99 26.54 -3.33 -5.44
C LYS A 99 27.21 -3.66 -6.79
N ARG A 100 28.34 -4.37 -6.79
CA ARG A 100 29.05 -4.77 -8.03
C ARG A 100 28.23 -5.77 -8.86
N SER A 101 27.60 -6.74 -8.20
CA SER A 101 26.79 -7.75 -8.87
C SER A 101 25.54 -7.13 -9.51
N MET A 102 24.91 -6.17 -8.84
CA MET A 102 23.82 -5.38 -9.41
C MET A 102 24.27 -4.59 -10.65
N ALA A 103 25.40 -3.89 -10.59
CA ALA A 103 25.93 -3.15 -11.73
C ALA A 103 26.25 -4.06 -12.92
N GLN A 104 26.83 -5.24 -12.68
CA GLN A 104 27.08 -6.24 -13.73
C GLN A 104 25.76 -6.74 -14.34
N LEU A 105 24.75 -7.01 -13.52
CA LEU A 105 23.51 -7.64 -13.96
C LEU A 105 22.56 -6.69 -14.70
N PHE A 106 22.59 -5.40 -14.36
CA PHE A 106 21.66 -4.39 -14.90
C PHE A 106 22.33 -3.32 -15.77
N GLY A 107 23.67 -3.28 -15.80
CA GLY A 107 24.44 -2.35 -16.61
C GLY A 107 24.11 -0.89 -16.29
N SER A 108 23.83 -0.10 -17.32
CA SER A 108 23.49 1.32 -17.20
C SER A 108 22.20 1.61 -16.42
N ARG A 109 21.39 0.59 -16.08
CA ARG A 109 20.19 0.76 -15.26
C ARG A 109 20.47 0.78 -13.75
N TYR A 110 21.71 0.51 -13.33
CA TYR A 110 22.11 0.55 -11.92
C TYR A 110 23.35 1.42 -11.74
N SER A 111 23.20 2.54 -11.02
CA SER A 111 24.28 3.51 -10.79
C SER A 111 25.00 3.23 -9.48
N LEU A 112 26.30 2.95 -9.54
CA LEU A 112 27.12 2.65 -8.35
C LEU A 112 27.17 3.81 -7.34
N ASP A 113 27.17 5.03 -7.86
CA ASP A 113 27.35 6.26 -7.09
C ASP A 113 26.02 6.94 -6.71
N LEU A 114 24.89 6.24 -6.87
CA LEU A 114 23.59 6.77 -6.48
C LEU A 114 23.52 6.92 -4.95
N PRO A 115 23.29 8.13 -4.41
CA PRO A 115 23.06 8.33 -2.98
C PRO A 115 21.79 7.61 -2.53
N PRO A 116 21.83 6.84 -1.43
CA PRO A 116 20.68 6.06 -0.96
C PRO A 116 19.58 6.92 -0.34
N PHE A 117 19.91 8.13 0.14
CA PHE A 117 18.98 9.06 0.78
C PHE A 117 19.01 10.42 0.09
N VAL A 118 17.88 11.13 0.16
CA VAL A 118 17.78 12.50 -0.34
C VAL A 118 18.63 13.40 0.55
N THR A 119 19.53 14.16 -0.07
CA THR A 119 20.44 15.06 0.64
C THR A 119 20.05 16.52 0.43
N LYS A 120 20.67 17.42 1.20
CA LYS A 120 20.56 18.87 0.99
C LYS A 120 21.33 19.25 -0.27
N VAL A 121 20.72 19.09 -1.43
CA VAL A 121 21.32 19.50 -2.71
C VAL A 121 21.04 21.00 -2.93
N PRO A 122 22.03 21.81 -3.38
CA PRO A 122 21.76 23.10 -3.98
C PRO A 122 20.75 22.95 -5.13
N ALA A 123 19.97 23.99 -5.43
CA ALA A 123 18.76 23.95 -6.26
C ALA A 123 18.91 23.50 -7.74
N GLU A 124 20.00 22.85 -8.15
CA GLU A 124 20.38 22.63 -9.56
C GLU A 124 20.60 21.17 -9.97
N SER A 125 20.05 20.19 -9.23
CA SER A 125 19.86 18.84 -9.78
C SER A 125 18.62 18.82 -10.69
N GLU A 126 18.83 19.05 -11.98
CA GLU A 126 17.78 18.99 -13.02
C GLU A 126 16.96 17.69 -12.97
N ALA A 127 17.54 16.57 -12.51
CA ALA A 127 16.89 15.26 -12.52
C ALA A 127 15.85 15.08 -11.38
N GLU A 128 16.16 15.50 -10.16
CA GLU A 128 15.28 15.32 -9.00
C GLU A 128 14.07 16.25 -9.07
N TYR A 129 14.20 17.42 -9.69
CA TYR A 129 13.10 18.37 -9.87
C TYR A 129 12.36 18.19 -11.22
N LYS A 130 12.72 17.17 -12.01
CA LYS A 130 12.05 16.88 -13.29
C LYS A 130 10.71 16.17 -13.10
N TYR A 131 10.63 15.29 -12.11
CA TYR A 131 9.49 14.41 -11.90
C TYR A 131 8.73 14.76 -10.62
N ASP A 132 7.45 14.40 -10.55
CA ASP A 132 6.68 14.44 -9.31
C ASP A 132 6.98 13.16 -8.48
N PRO A 133 6.69 13.15 -7.17
CA PRO A 133 6.85 11.94 -6.34
C PRO A 133 6.12 10.73 -6.94
N PRO A 134 6.66 9.50 -6.80
CA PRO A 134 7.88 9.12 -6.07
C PRO A 134 9.20 9.33 -6.81
N PHE A 135 9.17 9.77 -8.08
CA PHE A 135 10.37 9.78 -8.93
C PHE A 135 11.15 11.11 -8.87
N GLY A 136 10.64 12.10 -8.15
CA GLY A 136 11.26 13.40 -7.97
C GLY A 136 10.40 14.30 -7.09
N PHE A 137 10.76 15.59 -7.01
CA PHE A 137 10.14 16.59 -6.15
C PHE A 137 9.82 17.89 -6.88
N ARG A 138 9.55 17.84 -8.19
CA ARG A 138 9.33 19.03 -9.05
C ARG A 138 8.48 20.13 -8.42
N LYS A 139 7.33 19.79 -7.85
CA LYS A 139 6.40 20.75 -7.22
C LYS A 139 6.54 20.87 -5.69
N PHE A 140 7.48 20.13 -5.10
CA PHE A 140 7.64 19.95 -3.65
C PHE A 140 9.05 20.25 -3.14
N SER A 141 9.96 20.72 -4.01
CA SER A 141 11.36 20.99 -3.70
C SER A 141 11.54 21.82 -2.42
N GLY A 142 10.85 22.96 -2.32
CA GLY A 142 10.90 23.82 -1.13
C GLY A 142 10.45 23.10 0.14
N LYS A 143 9.38 22.29 0.08
CA LYS A 143 8.89 21.51 1.23
C LYS A 143 9.89 20.43 1.65
N VAL A 144 10.55 19.79 0.68
CA VAL A 144 11.58 18.78 0.96
C VAL A 144 12.79 19.42 1.64
N GLN A 145 13.25 20.58 1.15
CA GLN A 145 14.37 21.29 1.78
C GLN A 145 14.05 21.70 3.22
N THR A 146 12.87 22.27 3.47
CA THR A 146 12.41 22.57 4.85
C THR A 146 12.35 21.31 5.72
N LEU A 147 11.89 20.17 5.19
CA LEU A 147 11.87 18.91 5.94
C LEU A 147 13.30 18.46 6.28
N LEU A 148 14.23 18.51 5.33
CA LEU A 148 15.64 18.14 5.54
C LEU A 148 16.33 19.04 6.57
N GLU A 149 15.86 20.27 6.80
CA GLU A 149 16.35 21.15 7.88
C GLU A 149 15.86 20.72 9.26
N LEU A 150 14.71 20.05 9.35
CA LEU A 150 14.09 19.62 10.60
C LEU A 150 14.53 18.23 11.05
N LEU A 151 14.97 17.38 10.12
CA LEU A 151 15.31 15.99 10.44
C LEU A 151 16.63 15.92 11.24
N PRO A 152 16.65 15.18 12.36
CA PRO A 152 17.84 15.06 13.20
C PRO A 152 18.93 14.20 12.55
N GLU A 153 18.53 13.22 11.74
CA GLU A 153 19.39 12.27 11.06
C GLU A 153 18.99 12.20 9.58
N LEU A 154 19.98 12.30 8.68
CA LEU A 154 19.78 12.34 7.23
C LEU A 154 20.51 11.23 6.48
N ASP A 155 21.30 10.42 7.19
CA ASP A 155 22.18 9.42 6.57
C ASP A 155 22.20 8.12 7.37
N PHE A 156 22.84 7.10 6.79
CA PHE A 156 23.03 5.80 7.39
C PHE A 156 23.91 5.91 8.66
N PRO A 157 23.59 5.22 9.77
CA PRO A 157 24.31 5.35 11.03
C PRO A 157 25.81 5.13 10.88
N GLU A 158 26.62 6.04 11.42
CA GLU A 158 28.08 6.05 11.23
C GLU A 158 28.76 4.75 11.67
N HIS A 159 28.35 4.19 12.80
CA HIS A 159 28.89 2.93 13.31
C HIS A 159 28.64 1.74 12.36
N LEU A 160 27.57 1.79 11.56
CA LEU A 160 27.32 0.81 10.51
C LEU A 160 28.13 1.14 9.25
N ARG A 161 28.18 2.42 8.82
CA ARG A 161 29.03 2.85 7.69
C ARG A 161 30.50 2.45 7.86
N ALA A 162 31.02 2.55 9.08
CA ALA A 162 32.41 2.23 9.41
C ALA A 162 32.73 0.71 9.34
N LYS A 163 31.73 -0.18 9.25
CA LYS A 163 31.98 -1.61 9.10
C LYS A 163 32.58 -1.94 7.73
N SER A 164 33.68 -2.69 7.77
CA SER A 164 34.39 -3.18 6.58
C SER A 164 33.54 -4.08 5.70
N CYS A 165 32.60 -4.82 6.30
CA CYS A 165 31.61 -5.61 5.58
C CYS A 165 30.30 -5.68 6.37
N LYS A 166 29.17 -5.50 5.68
CA LYS A 166 27.81 -5.43 6.23
C LYS A 166 26.93 -6.48 5.59
N ARG A 167 26.36 -7.37 6.41
CA ARG A 167 25.29 -8.28 6.01
C ARG A 167 23.94 -7.68 6.37
N CYS A 168 23.07 -7.58 5.38
CA CYS A 168 21.74 -7.01 5.57
C CYS A 168 20.67 -8.03 5.24
N VAL A 169 19.57 -7.98 6.00
CA VAL A 169 18.36 -8.72 5.67
C VAL A 169 17.19 -7.76 5.49
N VAL A 170 16.47 -7.92 4.39
CA VAL A 170 15.19 -7.25 4.16
C VAL A 170 14.08 -8.23 4.53
N ILE A 171 13.26 -7.87 5.51
CA ILE A 171 12.15 -8.68 6.00
C ILE A 171 10.86 -8.11 5.40
N GLY A 172 10.30 -8.82 4.43
CA GLY A 172 8.98 -8.58 3.90
C GLY A 172 7.88 -9.04 4.85
N SER A 173 6.64 -8.63 4.57
CA SER A 173 5.49 -8.97 5.41
C SER A 173 4.90 -10.36 5.16
N GLY A 174 5.45 -11.15 4.25
CA GLY A 174 4.82 -12.35 3.71
C GLY A 174 4.48 -13.40 4.77
N GLY A 175 3.29 -13.99 4.66
CA GLY A 175 2.79 -15.05 5.55
C GLY A 175 3.68 -16.30 5.63
N ILE A 176 4.57 -16.49 4.65
CA ILE A 176 5.56 -17.57 4.64
C ILE A 176 6.51 -17.55 5.85
N LEU A 177 6.68 -16.41 6.52
CA LEU A 177 7.53 -16.31 7.72
C LEU A 177 6.92 -16.99 8.93
N HIS A 178 5.58 -17.04 9.01
CA HIS A 178 4.89 -17.65 10.13
C HIS A 178 5.31 -19.12 10.24
N GLY A 179 5.71 -19.56 11.44
CA GLY A 179 6.14 -20.93 11.71
C GLY A 179 7.52 -21.34 11.16
N LEU A 180 8.27 -20.49 10.45
CA LEU A 180 9.67 -20.80 10.07
C LEU A 180 10.68 -20.54 11.18
N GLU A 181 10.28 -19.85 12.25
CA GLU A 181 11.12 -19.59 13.44
C GLU A 181 12.52 -19.02 13.09
N LEU A 182 12.58 -18.13 12.10
CA LEU A 182 13.84 -17.55 11.64
C LEU A 182 14.36 -16.43 12.54
N GLY A 183 13.59 -16.02 13.57
CA GLY A 183 13.85 -14.80 14.32
C GLY A 183 15.24 -14.72 14.95
N HIS A 184 15.75 -15.84 15.47
CA HIS A 184 17.10 -15.91 16.02
C HIS A 184 18.17 -15.65 14.94
N ALA A 185 18.02 -16.22 13.75
CA ALA A 185 18.97 -16.01 12.65
C ALA A 185 18.88 -14.57 12.11
N LEU A 186 17.67 -14.04 11.94
CA LEU A 186 17.44 -12.69 11.43
C LEU A 186 18.08 -11.61 12.32
N ASN A 187 18.08 -11.81 13.63
CA ASN A 187 18.71 -10.90 14.59
C ASN A 187 20.25 -10.81 14.46
N GLN A 188 20.90 -11.80 13.84
CA GLN A 188 22.36 -11.84 13.70
C GLN A 188 22.89 -10.99 12.54
N PHE A 189 22.02 -10.53 11.63
CA PHE A 189 22.42 -9.62 10.55
C PHE A 189 22.86 -8.27 11.10
N ASP A 190 23.79 -7.58 10.43
CA ASP A 190 24.26 -6.27 10.86
C ASP A 190 23.13 -5.23 10.80
N VAL A 191 22.36 -5.27 9.71
CA VAL A 191 21.23 -4.38 9.44
C VAL A 191 19.99 -5.22 9.17
N VAL A 192 18.92 -4.94 9.90
CA VAL A 192 17.60 -5.53 9.67
C VAL A 192 16.67 -4.44 9.14
N ILE A 193 16.23 -4.59 7.90
CA ILE A 193 15.31 -3.66 7.23
C ILE A 193 13.89 -4.24 7.29
N ARG A 194 12.98 -3.55 7.97
CA ARG A 194 11.55 -3.89 8.05
C ARG A 194 10.72 -2.89 7.27
N LEU A 195 9.55 -3.33 6.83
CA LEU A 195 8.68 -2.56 5.95
C LEU A 195 7.32 -2.32 6.60
N ASN A 196 6.76 -1.14 6.35
CA ASN A 196 5.38 -0.80 6.70
C ASN A 196 5.05 -1.09 8.17
N ASN A 197 3.82 -1.56 8.41
CA ASN A 197 3.22 -1.84 9.71
C ASN A 197 3.46 -3.27 10.20
N ALA A 198 4.39 -4.03 9.58
CA ALA A 198 4.62 -5.42 9.89
C ALA A 198 5.14 -5.61 11.34
N PRO A 199 4.32 -6.12 12.28
CA PRO A 199 4.65 -6.06 13.70
C PRO A 199 5.78 -7.02 14.07
N VAL A 200 6.51 -6.66 15.11
CA VAL A 200 7.49 -7.51 15.79
C VAL A 200 6.89 -8.10 17.06
N GLU A 201 6.08 -7.31 17.77
CA GLU A 201 5.44 -7.74 19.00
C GLU A 201 4.50 -8.92 18.74
N GLY A 202 4.68 -10.01 19.48
CA GLY A 202 3.93 -11.26 19.29
C GLY A 202 4.45 -12.18 18.16
N TYR A 203 5.43 -11.74 17.36
CA TYR A 203 5.96 -12.52 16.22
C TYR A 203 7.49 -12.70 16.25
N SER A 204 8.16 -12.28 17.32
CA SER A 204 9.63 -12.24 17.42
C SER A 204 10.32 -13.58 17.18
N GLU A 205 9.67 -14.70 17.49
CA GLU A 205 10.18 -16.04 17.18
C GLU A 205 10.34 -16.26 15.67
N HIS A 206 9.39 -15.76 14.88
CA HIS A 206 9.38 -15.92 13.43
C HIS A 206 10.20 -14.87 12.71
N VAL A 207 10.11 -13.60 13.16
CA VAL A 207 10.65 -12.45 12.42
C VAL A 207 11.79 -11.73 13.13
N GLY A 208 12.16 -12.15 14.34
CA GLY A 208 13.18 -11.52 15.16
C GLY A 208 12.66 -10.26 15.85
N ASN A 209 13.47 -9.69 16.75
CA ASN A 209 13.15 -8.46 17.49
C ASN A 209 14.15 -7.32 17.24
N LYS A 210 15.15 -7.54 16.37
CA LYS A 210 16.03 -6.49 15.90
C LYS A 210 15.39 -5.77 14.72
N THR A 211 15.45 -4.45 14.77
CA THR A 211 15.20 -3.55 13.63
C THR A 211 16.37 -2.58 13.57
N THR A 212 16.75 -2.16 12.38
CA THR A 212 17.81 -1.16 12.19
C THR A 212 17.34 -0.07 11.25
N ILE A 213 16.60 -0.46 10.21
CA ILE A 213 15.89 0.47 9.33
C ILE A 213 14.43 0.05 9.29
N ARG A 214 13.53 1.01 9.45
CA ARG A 214 12.11 0.82 9.15
C ARG A 214 11.69 1.71 7.99
N MET A 215 11.38 1.09 6.85
CA MET A 215 10.92 1.81 5.67
C MET A 215 9.40 1.81 5.60
N THR A 216 8.80 2.99 5.52
CA THR A 216 7.34 3.11 5.39
C THR A 216 6.94 4.42 4.73
N TYR A 217 5.64 4.57 4.51
CA TYR A 217 4.93 5.76 4.10
C TYR A 217 3.82 6.02 5.13
N PRO A 218 3.23 7.23 5.18
CA PRO A 218 2.31 7.61 6.27
C PRO A 218 1.18 6.60 6.53
N GLU A 219 0.53 6.10 5.47
CA GLU A 219 -0.61 5.18 5.56
C GLU A 219 -0.19 3.72 5.80
N GLY A 220 1.08 3.40 5.59
CA GLY A 220 1.65 2.08 5.87
C GLY A 220 2.40 2.01 7.20
N ALA A 221 2.47 3.09 7.97
CA ALA A 221 3.28 3.16 9.18
C ALA A 221 2.72 2.27 10.31
N PRO A 222 3.56 1.82 11.26
CA PRO A 222 3.09 1.09 12.43
C PRO A 222 2.00 1.84 13.20
N LEU A 223 0.97 1.11 13.62
CA LEU A 223 -0.20 1.66 14.32
C LEU A 223 0.00 1.81 15.83
N SER A 224 1.04 1.17 16.38
CA SER A 224 1.36 1.15 17.81
C SER A 224 2.69 1.84 18.07
N ASP A 225 2.76 2.66 19.12
CA ASP A 225 4.00 3.30 19.57
C ASP A 225 5.07 2.28 19.99
N LEU A 226 4.66 1.07 20.39
CA LEU A 226 5.55 -0.03 20.78
C LEU A 226 6.41 -0.56 19.61
N GLU A 227 6.02 -0.27 18.37
CA GLU A 227 6.72 -0.68 17.16
C GLU A 227 7.75 0.36 16.66
N TYR A 228 7.88 1.49 17.37
CA TYR A 228 8.87 2.53 17.10
C TYR A 228 9.99 2.47 18.15
N TYR A 229 11.08 1.75 17.83
CA TYR A 229 12.25 1.71 18.70
C TYR A 229 13.15 2.92 18.47
N SER A 230 13.65 3.50 19.56
CA SER A 230 14.48 4.72 19.51
C SER A 230 15.84 4.56 18.81
N SER A 231 16.29 3.32 18.62
CA SER A 231 17.54 2.98 17.92
C SER A 231 17.38 2.81 16.42
N ASP A 232 16.15 2.83 15.90
CA ASP A 232 15.86 2.51 14.51
C ASP A 232 15.98 3.75 13.62
N LEU A 233 16.59 3.60 12.44
CA LEU A 233 16.50 4.61 11.40
C LEU A 233 15.15 4.49 10.69
N PHE A 234 14.29 5.47 10.91
CA PHE A 234 13.01 5.56 10.20
C PHE A 234 13.21 6.19 8.82
N VAL A 235 12.89 5.46 7.76
CA VAL A 235 13.05 5.90 6.37
C VAL A 235 11.67 6.09 5.75
N ALA A 236 11.29 7.35 5.54
CA ALA A 236 10.06 7.71 4.86
C ALA A 236 10.22 7.60 3.33
N VAL A 237 9.34 6.82 2.70
CA VAL A 237 9.24 6.73 1.24
C VAL A 237 8.09 7.63 0.77
N LEU A 238 8.43 8.69 0.02
CA LEU A 238 7.50 9.73 -0.37
C LEU A 238 6.84 9.38 -1.72
N PHE A 239 5.67 8.75 -1.69
CA PHE A 239 5.01 8.28 -2.91
C PHE A 239 4.18 9.31 -3.67
N LYS A 240 3.77 10.41 -3.04
CA LYS A 240 2.65 11.20 -3.57
C LYS A 240 2.94 12.70 -3.59
N SER A 241 2.57 13.33 -4.70
CA SER A 241 2.28 14.76 -4.82
C SER A 241 0.91 15.11 -4.18
N VAL A 242 0.57 14.41 -3.08
CA VAL A 242 -0.74 14.15 -2.45
C VAL A 242 -1.61 13.22 -3.33
N ASP A 243 -2.24 12.17 -2.79
CA ASP A 243 -3.21 11.15 -3.33
C ASP A 243 -4.06 11.36 -4.61
N PHE A 244 -3.94 12.48 -5.32
CA PHE A 244 -4.80 12.88 -6.42
C PHE A 244 -4.52 12.22 -7.77
N ASN A 245 -3.28 11.80 -8.06
CA ASN A 245 -3.03 11.02 -9.28
C ASN A 245 -3.67 9.62 -9.20
N TRP A 246 -3.80 9.06 -7.99
CA TRP A 246 -4.51 7.81 -7.74
C TRP A 246 -6.01 7.96 -7.99
N LEU A 247 -6.65 9.01 -7.45
CA LEU A 247 -8.06 9.33 -7.73
C LEU A 247 -8.34 9.57 -9.22
N GLN A 248 -7.40 10.21 -9.94
CA GLN A 248 -7.55 10.44 -11.38
C GLN A 248 -7.33 9.15 -12.20
N ALA A 249 -6.38 8.29 -11.83
CA ALA A 249 -6.12 7.01 -12.50
C ALA A 249 -7.19 5.94 -12.20
N MET A 250 -7.74 5.92 -10.97
CA MET A 250 -8.87 5.08 -10.58
C MET A 250 -10.16 5.44 -11.33
N VAL A 251 -10.37 6.72 -11.64
CA VAL A 251 -11.51 7.19 -12.45
C VAL A 251 -11.26 6.99 -13.95
N LYS A 252 -10.00 7.01 -14.40
CA LYS A 252 -9.62 6.85 -15.81
C LYS A 252 -9.29 5.41 -16.23
N ASN A 253 -9.27 4.46 -15.30
CA ASN A 253 -8.87 3.08 -15.55
C ASN A 253 -7.44 2.96 -16.12
N GLU A 254 -6.52 3.78 -15.64
CA GLU A 254 -5.10 3.75 -16.01
C GLU A 254 -4.28 3.04 -14.92
N THR A 255 -3.35 2.16 -15.31
CA THR A 255 -2.45 1.48 -14.36
C THR A 255 -1.18 2.31 -14.18
N LEU A 256 -0.95 2.84 -12.97
CA LEU A 256 0.32 3.46 -12.62
C LEU A 256 1.20 2.39 -11.98
N ASN A 257 2.27 1.96 -12.67
CA ASN A 257 3.19 0.96 -12.13
C ASN A 257 4.26 1.63 -11.25
N VAL A 258 4.03 1.66 -9.95
CA VAL A 258 5.04 2.08 -8.95
C VAL A 258 5.66 0.81 -8.35
N PRO A 259 6.96 0.72 -8.06
CA PRO A 259 7.51 -0.42 -7.33
C PRO A 259 6.96 -0.48 -5.90
N THR A 260 6.72 -1.68 -5.37
CA THR A 260 6.43 -1.85 -3.94
C THR A 260 7.60 -1.37 -3.09
N ILE A 261 7.31 -0.97 -1.85
CA ILE A 261 8.34 -0.66 -0.84
C ILE A 261 9.29 -1.83 -0.63
N GLY A 262 8.79 -3.07 -0.78
CA GLY A 262 9.61 -4.28 -0.78
C GLY A 262 10.75 -4.21 -1.80
N VAL A 263 10.43 -3.97 -3.07
CA VAL A 263 11.45 -3.87 -4.13
C VAL A 263 12.37 -2.66 -3.92
N ILE A 264 11.83 -1.52 -3.48
CA ILE A 264 12.64 -0.32 -3.17
C ILE A 264 13.64 -0.63 -2.05
N ALA A 265 13.22 -1.34 -1.00
CA ALA A 265 14.07 -1.75 0.11
C ALA A 265 15.16 -2.73 -0.31
N VAL A 266 14.85 -3.67 -1.22
CA VAL A 266 15.86 -4.57 -1.79
C VAL A 266 16.92 -3.78 -2.55
N VAL A 267 16.52 -2.84 -3.42
CA VAL A 267 17.48 -1.99 -4.14
C VAL A 267 18.30 -1.16 -3.14
N LEU A 268 17.66 -0.49 -2.19
CA LEU A 268 18.35 0.27 -1.14
C LEU A 268 19.40 -0.57 -0.40
N ALA A 269 19.04 -1.80 0.00
CA ALA A 269 19.96 -2.71 0.68
C ALA A 269 21.22 -2.99 -0.15
N THR A 270 21.12 -3.10 -1.48
CA THR A 270 22.30 -3.30 -2.34
C THR A 270 23.23 -2.09 -2.40
N HIS A 271 22.72 -0.87 -2.13
CA HIS A 271 23.54 0.33 -2.04
C HIS A 271 24.19 0.49 -0.66
N LEU A 272 23.53 0.03 0.39
CA LEU A 272 23.98 0.16 1.79
C LEU A 272 24.90 -0.99 2.22
N CYS A 273 24.78 -2.16 1.62
CA CYS A 273 25.30 -3.41 2.17
C CYS A 273 26.16 -4.20 1.20
N ASP A 274 27.00 -5.05 1.76
CA ASP A 274 27.96 -5.86 1.00
C ASP A 274 27.32 -7.19 0.60
N GLU A 275 26.56 -7.80 1.51
CA GLU A 275 25.74 -9.00 1.28
C GLU A 275 24.29 -8.72 1.63
N VAL A 276 23.35 -9.19 0.80
CA VAL A 276 21.91 -8.95 0.99
C VAL A 276 21.15 -10.28 1.03
N SER A 277 20.32 -10.43 2.05
CA SER A 277 19.39 -11.54 2.20
C SER A 277 17.95 -11.03 2.28
N LEU A 278 17.01 -11.87 1.88
CA LEU A 278 15.58 -11.60 1.87
C LEU A 278 14.88 -12.65 2.71
N ALA A 279 13.86 -12.24 3.45
CA ALA A 279 12.98 -13.15 4.18
C ALA A 279 11.54 -12.64 4.08
N GLY A 280 10.58 -13.52 3.85
CA GLY A 280 9.16 -13.13 3.80
C GLY A 280 8.74 -12.45 2.50
N PHE A 281 9.51 -12.64 1.43
CA PHE A 281 9.09 -12.26 0.08
C PHE A 281 8.48 -13.49 -0.58
N SER A 282 7.19 -13.43 -0.91
CA SER A 282 6.49 -14.48 -1.63
C SER A 282 5.31 -13.88 -2.40
N TYR A 283 5.18 -14.27 -3.65
CA TYR A 283 4.07 -13.91 -4.52
C TYR A 283 3.45 -15.19 -5.09
N ALA A 284 2.98 -16.07 -4.22
CA ALA A 284 2.32 -17.32 -4.59
C ALA A 284 0.90 -17.07 -5.14
N LEU A 285 0.79 -16.28 -6.21
CA LEU A 285 -0.50 -15.85 -6.81
C LEU A 285 -1.36 -17.03 -7.27
N ASN A 286 -0.76 -18.19 -7.49
CA ASN A 286 -1.44 -19.45 -7.81
C ASN A 286 -2.03 -20.17 -6.59
N GLN A 287 -1.74 -19.71 -5.37
CA GLN A 287 -2.24 -20.25 -4.10
C GLN A 287 -3.07 -19.18 -3.37
N PRO A 288 -4.29 -18.86 -3.82
CA PRO A 288 -5.05 -17.71 -3.32
C PRO A 288 -5.41 -17.79 -1.84
N ARG A 289 -5.37 -18.99 -1.24
CA ARG A 289 -5.70 -19.25 0.17
C ARG A 289 -4.49 -19.29 1.11
N THR A 290 -3.29 -19.00 0.63
CA THR A 290 -2.14 -18.83 1.54
C THR A 290 -2.24 -17.47 2.21
N PRO A 291 -1.82 -17.35 3.48
CA PRO A 291 -1.74 -16.06 4.14
C PRO A 291 -0.85 -15.10 3.37
N LEU A 292 -1.38 -13.90 3.14
CA LEU A 292 -0.65 -12.79 2.53
C LEU A 292 0.39 -12.25 3.52
N HIS A 293 -0.03 -12.00 4.77
CA HIS A 293 0.88 -11.53 5.81
C HIS A 293 1.05 -12.54 6.95
N TYR A 294 2.13 -12.40 7.71
CA TYR A 294 2.39 -13.26 8.87
C TYR A 294 1.59 -12.88 10.12
N PHE A 295 0.88 -11.75 10.09
CA PHE A 295 0.28 -11.12 11.27
C PHE A 295 -1.21 -10.80 11.15
N ASP A 296 -1.81 -10.98 9.98
CA ASP A 296 -3.24 -10.75 9.75
C ASP A 296 -3.88 -11.95 9.04
N ASN A 297 -5.20 -11.88 8.85
CA ASN A 297 -5.98 -12.94 8.21
C ASN A 297 -6.21 -12.68 6.71
N LEU A 298 -5.43 -11.80 6.08
CA LEU A 298 -5.57 -11.53 4.65
C LEU A 298 -4.99 -12.71 3.86
N CYS A 299 -5.74 -13.14 2.85
CA CYS A 299 -5.29 -14.16 1.93
C CYS A 299 -4.60 -13.56 0.71
N MET A 300 -3.76 -14.36 0.04
CA MET A 300 -3.07 -14.01 -1.19
C MET A 300 -4.01 -13.55 -2.31
N ALA A 301 -5.26 -14.03 -2.32
CA ALA A 301 -6.32 -13.56 -3.21
C ALA A 301 -6.53 -12.04 -3.18
N ALA A 302 -6.28 -11.37 -2.03
CA ALA A 302 -6.40 -9.92 -1.91
C ALA A 302 -5.45 -9.16 -2.86
N MET A 303 -4.32 -9.77 -3.27
CA MET A 303 -3.39 -9.16 -4.22
C MET A 303 -3.97 -9.04 -5.63
N ASN A 304 -4.94 -9.88 -6.01
CA ASN A 304 -5.56 -9.82 -7.34
C ASN A 304 -6.39 -8.54 -7.56
N PHE A 305 -6.75 -7.85 -6.48
CA PHE A 305 -7.51 -6.60 -6.52
C PHE A 305 -6.61 -5.36 -6.44
N GLN A 306 -5.29 -5.53 -6.31
CA GLN A 306 -4.33 -4.43 -6.28
C GLN A 306 -3.99 -3.99 -7.71
N THR A 307 -4.16 -2.71 -8.02
CA THR A 307 -3.92 -2.15 -9.37
C THR A 307 -2.66 -1.28 -9.47
N MET A 308 -1.97 -1.09 -8.33
CA MET A 308 -0.89 -0.11 -8.18
C MET A 308 0.51 -0.63 -8.52
N HIS A 309 0.70 -1.94 -8.47
CA HIS A 309 2.01 -2.57 -8.55
C HIS A 309 1.95 -3.74 -9.53
N ASN A 310 2.92 -3.83 -10.43
CA ASN A 310 3.08 -4.98 -11.29
C ASN A 310 3.87 -6.08 -10.56
N VAL A 311 3.18 -6.79 -9.67
CA VAL A 311 3.77 -7.83 -8.82
C VAL A 311 4.37 -8.99 -9.63
N THR A 312 3.89 -9.23 -10.84
CA THR A 312 4.49 -10.21 -11.78
C THR A 312 5.90 -9.79 -12.21
N THR A 313 6.08 -8.50 -12.52
CA THR A 313 7.39 -7.94 -12.88
C THR A 313 8.32 -7.92 -11.67
N GLU A 314 7.80 -7.56 -10.49
CA GLU A 314 8.57 -7.61 -9.24
C GLU A 314 9.03 -9.03 -8.90
N THR A 315 8.14 -10.02 -9.04
CA THR A 315 8.47 -11.44 -8.86
C THR A 315 9.60 -11.86 -9.80
N SER A 316 9.52 -11.47 -11.07
CA SER A 316 10.55 -11.77 -12.07
C SER A 316 11.89 -11.12 -11.74
N PHE A 317 11.86 -9.89 -11.22
CA PHE A 317 13.05 -9.17 -10.75
C PHE A 317 13.70 -9.89 -9.57
N LEU A 318 12.94 -10.22 -8.52
CA LEU A 318 13.46 -10.91 -7.34
C LEU A 318 14.01 -12.31 -7.69
N LEU A 319 13.28 -13.06 -8.52
CA LEU A 319 13.72 -14.37 -8.99
C LEU A 319 15.05 -14.30 -9.74
N LYS A 320 15.25 -13.25 -10.55
CA LYS A 320 16.52 -13.01 -11.23
C LYS A 320 17.65 -12.73 -10.23
N LEU A 321 17.42 -11.90 -9.21
CA LEU A 321 18.45 -11.61 -8.20
C LEU A 321 18.88 -12.87 -7.42
N VAL A 322 17.91 -13.72 -7.04
CA VAL A 322 18.19 -14.96 -6.30
C VAL A 322 18.95 -15.95 -7.18
N ARG A 323 18.48 -16.19 -8.42
CA ARG A 323 19.13 -17.13 -9.35
C ARG A 323 20.56 -16.76 -9.71
N GLU A 324 20.84 -15.46 -9.85
CA GLU A 324 22.18 -14.94 -10.13
C GLU A 324 23.04 -14.83 -8.86
N GLY A 325 22.49 -15.19 -7.68
CA GLY A 325 23.20 -15.19 -6.40
C GLY A 325 23.55 -13.79 -5.87
N VAL A 326 22.89 -12.75 -6.38
CA VAL A 326 23.04 -11.36 -5.92
C VAL A 326 22.46 -11.20 -4.52
N VAL A 327 21.33 -11.86 -4.26
CA VAL A 327 20.66 -11.91 -2.95
C VAL A 327 20.35 -13.36 -2.57
N ARG A 328 20.15 -13.62 -1.28
CA ARG A 328 19.77 -14.96 -0.76
C ARG A 328 18.34 -14.95 -0.23
N ASP A 329 17.53 -15.94 -0.60
CA ASP A 329 16.15 -16.08 -0.08
C ASP A 329 16.14 -17.06 1.10
N LEU A 330 16.05 -16.53 2.31
CA LEU A 330 16.11 -17.32 3.54
C LEU A 330 14.79 -18.06 3.83
N SER A 331 13.70 -17.65 3.20
CA SER A 331 12.36 -18.21 3.42
C SER A 331 11.90 -19.19 2.34
N GLY A 332 12.59 -19.21 1.19
CA GLY A 332 12.26 -20.02 0.02
C GLY A 332 10.95 -19.59 -0.66
N GLY A 333 10.52 -18.33 -0.50
CA GLY A 333 9.28 -17.80 -1.05
C GLY A 333 9.39 -17.29 -2.49
N ILE A 334 10.60 -16.90 -2.91
CA ILE A 334 10.92 -16.47 -4.27
C ILE A 334 11.41 -17.67 -5.07
N HIS A 335 12.36 -18.42 -4.51
CA HIS A 335 12.95 -19.61 -5.10
C HIS A 335 13.44 -20.53 -3.98
N SER A 336 12.97 -21.78 -3.94
CA SER A 336 13.43 -22.74 -2.92
C SER A 336 14.91 -23.08 -3.17
N GLU A 337 15.80 -22.57 -2.32
CA GLU A 337 17.25 -22.85 -2.36
C GLU A 337 17.65 -24.04 -1.46
N PHE A 338 16.68 -24.64 -0.75
CA PHE A 338 16.84 -25.71 0.24
C PHE A 338 15.62 -26.62 0.32
#